data_AF-A0A9P5X7E4-F1
#
_entry.id   AF-A0A9P5X7E4-F1
#
_cell.length_a   1.000
_cell.length_b   1.000
_cell.length_c   1.000
_cell.angle_alpha   90.00
_cell.angle_beta   90.00
_cell.angle_gamma   90.00
#
_symmetry.space_group_name_H-M   'P 1'
#
loop_
_entity.id
_entity.type
_entity.pdbx_description
1 polymer ?
#
loop_
_entity_poly.entity_id
_entity_poly.type
_entity_poly.pdbx_seq_one_letter_code
_entity_poly.pdbx_strand_id
1 'polypeptide(L)'
;YSILQSWANFLIDNSSHPSGFVTADGLNGADMSNLAIKGILGVYSMAKINEAVKVSNNTYMDRAKQLITDWKQLAVTNDHIDGVYGQSTSWGLMYNLFPATWLNTDLIENNVCVQQVLSSAKHSFICRL
;
A
#
# COMPACT_ATOMS: atom_id res chain seq x y z
N TYR A 1 -4.41 -18.17 -13.76
CA TYR A 1 -5.18 -17.99 -12.51
C TYR A 1 -4.44 -18.54 -11.31
N SER A 2 -4.17 -19.86 -11.22
CA SER A 2 -3.52 -20.50 -10.04
C SER A 2 -2.23 -19.82 -9.55
N ILE A 3 -1.30 -19.49 -10.45
CA ILE A 3 -0.04 -18.82 -10.06
C ILE A 3 -0.31 -17.45 -9.42
N LEU A 4 -1.24 -16.67 -9.98
CA LEU A 4 -1.61 -15.36 -9.44
C LEU A 4 -2.29 -15.50 -8.08
N GLN A 5 -3.10 -16.55 -7.92
CA GLN A 5 -3.73 -16.90 -6.65
C GLN A 5 -2.69 -17.25 -5.57
N SER A 6 -1.66 -18.04 -5.91
CA SER A 6 -0.56 -18.36 -4.99
C SER A 6 0.18 -17.11 -4.53
N TRP A 7 0.49 -16.18 -5.45
CA TRP A 7 1.10 -14.91 -5.10
C TRP A 7 0.20 -14.04 -4.23
N ALA A 8 -1.10 -13.96 -4.53
CA ALA A 8 -2.05 -13.20 -3.73
C ALA A 8 -2.16 -13.75 -2.30
N ASN A 9 -2.16 -15.07 -2.13
CA ASN A 9 -2.14 -15.69 -0.80
C ASN A 9 -0.85 -15.35 -0.04
N PHE A 10 0.30 -15.44 -0.69
CA PHE A 10 1.57 -15.01 -0.11
C PHE A 10 1.52 -13.53 0.32
N LEU A 11 0.95 -12.66 -0.52
CA LEU A 11 0.83 -11.24 -0.21
C LEU A 11 -0.12 -10.96 0.97
N ILE A 12 -1.21 -11.73 1.13
CA ILE A 12 -2.08 -11.60 2.32
C ILE A 12 -1.27 -11.76 3.61
N ASP A 13 -0.36 -12.73 3.64
CA ASP A 13 0.41 -13.06 4.84
C ASP A 13 1.61 -12.12 5.06
N ASN A 14 2.11 -11.48 3.99
CA ASN A 14 3.40 -10.76 4.02
C ASN A 14 3.28 -9.24 3.78
N SER A 15 2.11 -8.70 3.40
CA SER A 15 1.99 -7.28 3.06
C SER A 15 1.78 -6.37 4.27
N SER A 16 1.23 -6.90 5.37
CA SER A 16 0.98 -6.09 6.57
C SER A 16 2.31 -5.62 7.15
N HIS A 17 3.22 -6.55 7.45
CA HIS A 17 4.56 -6.31 7.99
C HIS A 17 5.64 -6.86 7.05
N PRO A 18 5.96 -6.17 5.94
CA PRO A 18 6.92 -6.67 4.96
C PRO A 18 8.33 -6.76 5.58
N SER A 19 9.00 -7.89 5.36
CA SER A 19 10.37 -8.13 5.86
C SER A 19 11.13 -9.06 4.92
N GLY A 20 12.44 -8.84 4.77
CA GLY A 20 13.30 -9.66 3.90
C GLY A 20 13.18 -9.38 2.40
N PHE A 21 12.59 -8.24 2.01
CA PHE A 21 12.46 -7.83 0.61
C PHE A 21 13.23 -6.54 0.35
N VAL A 22 13.80 -6.44 -0.86
CA VAL A 22 14.47 -5.21 -1.32
C VAL A 22 13.49 -4.38 -2.14
N THR A 23 13.38 -3.09 -1.83
CA THR A 23 12.55 -2.14 -2.55
C THR A 23 13.21 -1.69 -3.86
N ALA A 24 12.48 -0.96 -4.70
CA ALA A 24 12.99 -0.50 -5.99
C ALA A 24 14.13 0.54 -5.86
N ASP A 25 14.16 1.25 -4.75
CA ASP A 25 15.18 2.20 -4.31
C ASP A 25 16.33 1.54 -3.51
N GLY A 26 16.35 0.20 -3.42
CA GLY A 26 17.47 -0.55 -2.83
C GLY A 26 17.46 -0.64 -1.30
N LEU A 27 16.35 -0.28 -0.64
CA LEU A 27 16.17 -0.42 0.80
C LEU A 27 15.71 -1.84 1.14
N ASN A 28 16.07 -2.34 2.31
CA ASN A 28 15.77 -3.73 2.73
C ASN A 28 15.30 -3.83 4.18
N GLY A 29 14.84 -2.72 4.74
CA GLY A 29 14.31 -2.67 6.10
C GLY A 29 13.01 -3.46 6.23
N ALA A 30 12.71 -3.92 7.44
CA ALA A 30 11.38 -4.40 7.78
C ALA A 30 10.39 -3.22 7.88
N ASP A 31 9.09 -3.53 7.80
CA ASP A 31 7.99 -2.60 8.09
C ASP A 31 7.98 -1.33 7.24
N MET A 32 8.52 -1.43 6.02
CA MET A 32 8.55 -0.33 5.08
C MET A 32 7.14 -0.01 4.56
N SER A 33 6.60 1.14 4.95
CA SER A 33 5.22 1.55 4.66
C SER A 33 4.91 1.60 3.17
N ASN A 34 5.86 2.08 2.36
CA ASN A 34 5.68 2.17 0.91
C ASN A 34 5.68 0.78 0.25
N LEU A 35 6.46 -0.17 0.78
CA LEU A 35 6.49 -1.55 0.28
C LEU A 35 5.21 -2.30 0.63
N ALA A 36 4.66 -2.06 1.83
CA ALA A 36 3.38 -2.63 2.25
C ALA A 36 2.25 -2.27 1.26
N ILE A 37 2.13 -0.99 0.84
CA ILE A 37 1.14 -0.57 -0.16
C ILE A 37 1.24 -1.40 -1.45
N LYS A 38 2.47 -1.67 -1.93
CA LYS A 38 2.68 -2.47 -3.14
C LYS A 38 2.09 -3.88 -3.00
N GLY A 39 2.27 -4.51 -1.84
CA GLY A 39 1.69 -5.82 -1.55
C GLY A 39 0.16 -5.79 -1.49
N ILE A 40 -0.41 -4.79 -0.81
CA ILE A 40 -1.86 -4.56 -0.70
C ILE A 40 -2.50 -4.42 -2.09
N LEU A 41 -1.87 -3.64 -2.98
CA LEU A 41 -2.34 -3.48 -4.36
C LEU A 41 -2.29 -4.78 -5.15
N GLY A 42 -1.33 -5.67 -4.87
CA GLY A 42 -1.30 -7.01 -5.45
C GLY A 42 -2.49 -7.87 -5.02
N VAL A 43 -2.86 -7.83 -3.73
CA VAL A 43 -4.06 -8.52 -3.20
C VAL A 43 -5.33 -7.95 -3.84
N TYR A 44 -5.46 -6.64 -3.92
CA TYR A 44 -6.58 -5.98 -4.60
C TYR A 44 -6.67 -6.35 -6.09
N SER A 45 -5.53 -6.39 -6.78
CA SER A 45 -5.48 -6.77 -8.18
C SER A 45 -6.01 -8.20 -8.39
N MET A 46 -5.74 -9.12 -7.47
CA MET A 46 -6.31 -10.47 -7.52
C MET A 46 -7.83 -10.45 -7.35
N ALA A 47 -8.39 -9.56 -6.53
CA ALA A 47 -9.84 -9.38 -6.42
C ALA A 47 -10.46 -8.95 -7.75
N LYS A 48 -9.84 -7.99 -8.46
CA LYS A 48 -10.29 -7.56 -9.80
C LYS A 48 -10.18 -8.68 -10.83
N ILE A 49 -9.17 -9.53 -10.73
CA ILE A 49 -9.05 -10.73 -11.57
C ILE A 49 -10.18 -11.71 -11.28
N ASN A 50 -10.50 -11.97 -10.01
CA ASN A 50 -11.65 -12.81 -9.62
C ASN A 50 -12.95 -12.31 -10.25
N GLU A 51 -13.22 -11.00 -10.19
CA GLU A 51 -14.39 -10.38 -10.83
C GLU A 51 -14.38 -10.64 -12.34
N ALA A 52 -13.25 -10.41 -13.02
CA ALA A 52 -13.12 -10.57 -14.46
C ALA A 52 -13.32 -12.02 -14.93
N VAL A 53 -12.87 -13.00 -14.13
CA VAL A 53 -13.05 -14.44 -14.41
C VAL A 53 -14.29 -15.04 -13.76
N LYS A 54 -15.17 -14.22 -13.16
CA LYS A 54 -16.44 -14.61 -12.54
C LYS A 54 -16.31 -15.63 -11.40
N VAL A 55 -15.25 -15.52 -10.60
CA VAL A 55 -15.12 -16.25 -9.33
C VAL A 55 -15.97 -15.53 -8.28
N SER A 56 -16.92 -16.25 -7.66
CA SER A 56 -17.92 -15.65 -6.75
C SER A 56 -17.40 -15.26 -5.35
N ASN A 57 -16.10 -15.43 -5.09
CA ASN A 57 -15.52 -15.20 -3.77
C ASN A 57 -14.86 -13.81 -3.66
N ASN A 58 -15.24 -13.07 -2.61
CA ASN A 58 -14.74 -11.74 -2.28
C ASN A 58 -13.52 -11.73 -1.32
N THR A 59 -12.97 -12.89 -0.93
CA THR A 59 -11.87 -12.99 0.04
C THR A 59 -10.71 -12.00 -0.22
N TYR A 60 -10.27 -11.85 -1.46
CA TYR A 60 -9.17 -10.93 -1.79
C TYR A 60 -9.56 -9.45 -1.65
N MET A 61 -10.80 -9.09 -1.99
CA MET A 61 -11.29 -7.73 -1.80
C MET A 61 -11.36 -7.40 -0.30
N ASP A 62 -11.91 -8.30 0.49
CA ASP A 62 -12.05 -8.13 1.93
C ASP A 62 -10.68 -8.04 2.61
N ARG A 63 -9.73 -8.89 2.19
CA ARG A 63 -8.34 -8.79 2.69
C ARG A 63 -7.62 -7.54 2.26
N ALA A 64 -7.78 -7.06 1.02
CA ALA A 64 -7.18 -5.81 0.59
C ALA A 64 -7.70 -4.62 1.43
N LYS A 65 -9.02 -4.58 1.70
CA LYS A 65 -9.65 -3.55 2.54
C LYS A 65 -9.17 -3.61 3.99
N GLN A 66 -9.00 -4.80 4.54
CA GLN A 66 -8.46 -4.96 5.87
C GLN A 66 -7.00 -4.51 5.93
N LEU A 67 -6.16 -4.99 5.03
CA LEU A 67 -4.74 -4.64 5.01
C LEU A 67 -4.51 -3.14 4.86
N ILE A 68 -5.32 -2.44 4.04
CA ILE A 68 -5.18 -0.98 3.92
C ILE A 68 -5.64 -0.23 5.17
N THR A 69 -6.63 -0.78 5.89
CA THR A 69 -7.07 -0.24 7.18
C THR A 69 -5.96 -0.38 8.21
N ASP A 70 -5.34 -1.56 8.29
CA ASP A 70 -4.22 -1.83 9.18
C ASP A 70 -3.01 -0.95 8.83
N TRP A 71 -2.68 -0.84 7.54
CA TRP A 71 -1.61 0.05 7.04
C TRP A 71 -1.83 1.51 7.45
N LYS A 72 -3.07 2.02 7.34
CA LYS A 72 -3.37 3.40 7.78
C LYS A 72 -3.07 3.59 9.26
N GLN A 73 -3.42 2.61 10.11
CA GLN A 73 -3.16 2.68 11.55
C GLN A 73 -1.66 2.62 11.90
N LEU A 74 -0.87 1.89 11.10
CA LEU A 74 0.56 1.68 11.35
C LEU A 74 1.45 2.79 10.77
N ALA A 75 1.04 3.38 9.63
CA ALA A 75 1.89 4.28 8.85
C ALA A 75 1.47 5.76 8.90
N VAL A 76 0.18 6.05 9.03
CA VAL A 76 -0.32 7.43 8.92
C VAL A 76 -0.33 8.09 10.29
N THR A 77 0.47 9.15 10.44
CA THR A 77 0.47 10.00 11.63
C THR A 77 -0.32 11.28 11.39
N ASN A 78 -0.46 12.11 12.43
CA ASN A 78 -1.09 13.42 12.33
C ASN A 78 -0.35 14.36 11.36
N ASP A 79 0.97 14.22 11.22
CA ASP A 79 1.82 15.18 10.51
C ASP A 79 2.42 14.66 9.19
N HIS A 80 2.58 13.35 9.04
CA HIS A 80 3.16 12.71 7.86
C HIS A 80 2.83 11.21 7.79
N ILE A 81 3.32 10.53 6.77
CA ILE A 81 3.32 9.06 6.69
C ILE A 81 4.72 8.58 7.04
N ASP A 82 4.82 7.73 8.05
CA ASP A 82 6.08 7.13 8.47
C ASP A 82 6.66 6.31 7.31
N GLY A 83 7.95 6.46 7.03
CA GLY A 83 8.64 5.63 6.03
C GLY A 83 8.77 4.16 6.46
N VAL A 84 8.91 3.94 7.77
CA VAL A 84 8.96 2.65 8.45
C VAL A 84 8.01 2.70 9.64
N TYR A 85 7.15 1.69 9.83
CA TYR A 85 6.14 1.73 10.89
C TYR A 85 6.74 1.98 12.28
N GLY A 86 6.07 2.83 13.05
CA GLY A 86 6.45 3.16 14.42
C GLY A 86 7.73 4.01 14.53
N GLN A 87 8.35 4.38 13.42
CA GLN A 87 9.49 5.30 13.38
C GLN A 87 9.00 6.68 12.95
N SER A 88 8.45 7.44 13.90
CA SER A 88 7.86 8.77 13.67
C SER A 88 8.84 9.86 13.25
N THR A 89 10.14 9.57 13.23
CA THR A 89 11.20 10.42 12.67
C THR A 89 11.58 10.03 11.24
N SER A 90 10.87 9.09 10.63
CA SER A 90 11.14 8.58 9.29
C SER A 90 10.16 9.16 8.28
N TRP A 91 10.66 9.51 7.09
CA TRP A 91 9.83 9.89 5.95
C TRP A 91 10.10 8.95 4.80
N GLY A 92 9.04 8.54 4.10
CA GLY A 92 9.15 7.78 2.88
C GLY A 92 8.40 8.46 1.74
N LEU A 93 8.95 8.37 0.53
CA LEU A 93 8.19 8.70 -0.66
C LEU A 93 7.20 7.56 -0.93
N MET A 94 5.91 7.80 -0.66
CA MET A 94 4.84 6.81 -0.85
C MET A 94 4.43 6.69 -2.33
N TYR A 95 5.40 6.43 -3.21
CA TYR A 95 5.16 6.36 -4.66
C TYR A 95 4.20 5.23 -5.06
N ASN A 96 4.02 4.20 -4.23
CA ASN A 96 3.01 3.16 -4.47
C ASN A 96 1.57 3.64 -4.19
N LEU A 97 1.35 4.85 -3.67
CA LEU A 97 0.01 5.46 -3.65
C LEU A 97 -0.43 5.88 -5.07
N PHE A 98 0.50 6.24 -5.95
CA PHE A 98 0.17 6.61 -7.33
C PHE A 98 -0.60 5.53 -8.10
N PRO A 99 -0.15 4.27 -8.18
CA PRO A 99 -0.92 3.23 -8.84
C PRO A 99 -2.26 2.95 -8.15
N ALA A 100 -2.39 3.15 -6.83
CA ALA A 100 -3.66 3.04 -6.13
C ALA A 100 -4.67 4.09 -6.61
N THR A 101 -4.23 5.35 -6.73
CA THR A 101 -5.03 6.45 -7.27
C THR A 101 -5.35 6.25 -8.76
N TRP A 102 -4.34 5.88 -9.56
CA TRP A 102 -4.52 5.68 -11.01
C TRP A 102 -5.53 4.58 -11.32
N LEU A 103 -5.46 3.46 -10.61
CA LEU A 103 -6.38 2.34 -10.77
C LEU A 103 -7.76 2.63 -10.15
N ASN A 104 -7.96 3.83 -9.60
CA ASN A 104 -9.15 4.24 -8.86
C ASN A 104 -9.57 3.17 -7.86
N THR A 105 -8.59 2.67 -7.11
CA THR A 105 -8.87 1.68 -6.07
C THR A 105 -9.60 2.40 -4.95
N ASP A 106 -10.81 1.98 -4.59
CA ASP A 106 -11.57 2.52 -3.45
C ASP A 106 -10.89 2.24 -2.08
N LEU A 107 -9.59 1.88 -2.07
CA LEU A 107 -8.78 1.57 -0.91
C LEU A 107 -8.16 2.82 -0.25
N ILE A 108 -7.77 3.81 -1.06
CA ILE A 108 -7.07 5.00 -0.60
C ILE A 108 -8.01 6.20 -0.64
N GLU A 109 -8.22 6.80 0.52
CA GLU A 109 -8.99 8.02 0.64
C GLU A 109 -8.15 9.24 0.21
N ASN A 110 -8.82 10.27 -0.29
CA ASN A 110 -8.16 11.51 -0.76
C ASN A 110 -7.31 12.19 0.32
N ASN A 111 -7.68 12.08 1.59
CA ASN A 111 -6.93 12.67 2.71
C ASN A 111 -5.51 12.08 2.86
N VAL A 112 -5.32 10.79 2.58
CA VAL A 112 -3.99 10.13 2.63
C VAL A 112 -3.09 10.68 1.53
N CYS A 113 -3.64 10.88 0.33
CA CYS A 113 -2.90 11.49 -0.78
C CYS A 113 -2.53 12.94 -0.44
N VAL A 114 -3.46 13.72 0.10
CA VAL A 114 -3.20 15.09 0.56
C VAL A 114 -2.11 15.11 1.64
N GLN A 115 -2.12 14.18 2.59
CA GLN A 115 -1.09 14.09 3.62
C GLN A 115 0.31 13.84 3.04
N GLN A 116 0.44 12.93 2.06
CA GLN A 116 1.71 12.72 1.36
C GLN A 116 2.19 13.99 0.66
N VAL A 117 1.28 14.72 0.01
CA VAL A 117 1.59 15.98 -0.68
C VAL A 117 2.02 17.05 0.31
N LEU A 118 1.33 17.21 1.44
CA LEU A 118 1.68 18.19 2.48
C LEU A 118 3.01 17.86 3.16
N SER A 119 3.25 16.58 3.47
CA SER A 119 4.51 16.09 4.03
C SER A 119 5.68 16.35 3.07
N SER A 120 5.45 16.07 1.78
CA SER A 120 6.42 16.34 0.71
C SER A 120 6.62 17.85 0.56
N ALA A 121 5.57 18.67 0.49
CA ALA A 121 5.67 20.13 0.33
C ALA A 121 6.39 20.83 1.49
N LYS A 122 6.32 20.30 2.72
CA LYS A 122 7.13 20.78 3.85
C LYS A 122 8.64 20.53 3.65
N HIS A 123 9.04 19.60 2.77
CA HIS A 123 10.43 19.20 2.54
C HIS A 123 10.94 19.34 1.09
N SER A 124 10.07 19.46 0.07
CA SER A 124 10.27 19.87 -1.35
C SER A 124 9.03 19.60 -2.25
N PHE A 125 8.77 20.54 -3.16
CA PHE A 125 7.65 20.66 -4.14
C PHE A 125 7.29 19.39 -4.94
N ILE A 126 6.23 18.64 -4.60
CA ILE A 126 5.50 17.79 -5.58
C ILE A 126 4.00 17.74 -5.22
N CYS A 127 3.17 17.83 -6.26
CA CYS A 127 1.68 17.81 -6.34
C CYS A 127 0.95 19.15 -6.16
N ARG A 128 0.99 19.96 -7.20
CA ARG A 128 -0.24 20.57 -7.74
C ARG A 128 -0.64 19.77 -8.97
N LEU A 129 -1.79 19.12 -8.92
CA LEU A 129 -2.60 18.77 -10.09
C LEU A 129 -3.82 19.70 -10.08
#